data_AF-A0A0F7X201-F1
#
_entry.id   AF-A0A0F7X201-F1
#
_cell.length_a   1.000
_cell.length_b   1.000
_cell.length_c   1.000
_cell.angle_alpha   90.00
_cell.angle_beta   90.00
_cell.angle_gamma   90.00
#
_symmetry.space_group_name_H-M   'P 1'
#
loop_
_entity.id
_entity.type
_entity.pdbx_description
1 polymer ?
#
loop_
_entity_poly.entity_id
_entity_poly.type
_entity_poly.pdbx_seq_one_letter_code
_entity_poly.pdbx_strand_id
1 'polypeptide(L)'
;MNRRKARWVVALFAMTALISVGCCPWSQAKSRCSIDKYIPVVNRLLEVCGLPEAENVEDLIESSSACVLTPEERFSGELVSICQVKDEHAFYNDLSLLHMTQAVPSYSATYDCAVVFGGPLPALRQRLDFLVREWQRGVRFKKIVFLCGERGRYQSIEEQEHFFDSRYNPFPTEENWESGNRVTPSSEEEIAKFVWMQMLLPRAWRDSTSGVRVTFLLAKPEENRVVANHKDTLLLFRSYQEAFPGRVLFVSSQPFIGLDACRVGQFFKGESYDLAGPGFAQGVLKYHWAPRICLHTLAEWLKETNGCLNISEGCFG
;
A
#
# COMPACT_ATOMS: atom_id res chain seq x y z
N MET A 1 7.82 28.36 -53.88
CA MET A 1 7.72 27.03 -53.23
C MET A 1 8.67 27.00 -52.04
N ASN A 2 8.31 27.47 -50.85
CA ASN A 2 7.41 26.87 -49.85
C ASN A 2 7.88 25.51 -49.32
N ARG A 3 8.71 25.54 -48.26
CA ARG A 3 8.61 24.70 -47.05
C ARG A 3 9.36 25.40 -45.88
N ARG A 4 9.03 26.68 -45.66
CA ARG A 4 9.04 27.31 -44.33
C ARG A 4 7.65 27.05 -43.75
N LYS A 5 7.54 26.13 -42.79
CA LYS A 5 6.48 25.94 -41.78
C LYS A 5 6.63 24.52 -41.22
N ALA A 6 6.43 24.38 -39.90
CA ALA A 6 6.34 23.11 -39.16
C ALA A 6 7.58 22.53 -38.45
N ARG A 7 8.49 23.36 -37.91
CA ARG A 7 9.34 22.92 -36.78
C ARG A 7 9.53 23.94 -35.65
N TRP A 8 8.67 24.97 -35.61
CA TRP A 8 8.60 25.98 -34.53
C TRP A 8 7.51 25.69 -33.48
N VAL A 9 6.99 24.46 -33.40
CA VAL A 9 5.89 24.09 -32.48
C VAL A 9 6.29 23.07 -31.41
N VAL A 10 7.53 22.55 -31.42
CA VAL A 10 7.99 21.58 -30.40
C VAL A 10 8.89 22.23 -29.33
N ALA A 11 9.28 23.49 -29.50
CA ALA A 11 10.11 24.23 -28.54
C ALA A 11 9.32 25.09 -27.55
N LEU A 12 7.97 25.07 -27.59
CA LEU A 12 7.11 25.85 -26.68
C LEU A 12 6.30 25.01 -25.68
N PHE A 13 6.46 23.68 -25.68
CA PHE A 13 5.83 22.76 -24.71
C PHE A 13 6.83 22.13 -23.71
N ALA A 14 8.10 22.56 -23.74
CA ALA A 14 9.14 22.06 -22.85
C ALA A 14 9.53 23.06 -21.73
N MET A 15 8.78 24.16 -21.56
CA MET A 15 9.11 25.25 -20.62
C MET A 15 7.88 25.78 -19.84
N THR A 16 6.85 24.95 -19.65
CA THR A 16 5.67 25.25 -18.80
C THR A 16 5.24 24.05 -17.93
N ALA A 17 6.20 23.24 -17.51
CA ALA A 17 6.00 22.22 -16.47
C ALA A 17 6.92 22.46 -15.25
N LEU A 18 7.27 23.73 -15.01
CA LEU A 18 7.91 24.20 -13.79
C LEU A 18 7.12 25.41 -13.29
N ILE A 19 6.80 25.36 -11.99
CA ILE A 19 6.07 26.37 -11.21
C ILE A 19 4.53 26.25 -11.26
N SER A 20 4.04 25.14 -10.71
CA SER A 20 2.97 25.21 -9.70
C SER A 20 3.22 24.15 -8.62
N VAL A 21 4.45 24.09 -8.11
CA VAL A 21 4.69 23.57 -6.77
C VAL A 21 4.24 24.68 -5.84
N GLY A 22 2.94 24.72 -5.59
CA GLY A 22 2.40 25.46 -4.47
C GLY A 22 3.01 24.85 -3.21
N CYS A 23 3.98 25.56 -2.65
CA CYS A 23 4.37 25.40 -1.26
C CYS A 23 3.13 25.67 -0.40
N CYS A 24 2.35 24.62 -0.13
CA CYS A 24 1.49 24.59 1.04
C CYS A 24 2.21 23.74 2.08
N PRO A 25 2.84 24.35 3.11
CA PRO A 25 3.23 23.63 4.30
C PRO A 25 1.95 23.38 5.09
N TRP A 26 1.12 22.46 4.62
CA TRP A 26 -0.01 21.98 5.38
C TRP A 26 0.49 20.81 6.23
N SER A 27 1.22 21.14 7.30
CA SER A 27 1.04 20.40 8.53
C SER A 27 -0.36 20.76 9.04
N GLN A 28 -1.41 20.31 8.35
CA GLN A 28 -2.73 20.31 8.96
C GLN A 28 -2.60 19.38 10.16
N ALA A 29 -2.84 19.95 11.35
CA ALA A 29 -3.25 19.14 12.48
C ALA A 29 -4.29 18.14 11.96
N LYS A 30 -4.21 16.87 12.36
CA LYS A 30 -5.17 15.83 11.98
C LYS A 30 -6.57 16.26 12.45
N SER A 31 -7.22 17.14 11.69
CA SER A 31 -8.61 17.54 11.90
C SER A 31 -9.41 16.32 11.49
N ARG A 32 -9.99 15.65 12.49
CA ARG A 32 -10.89 14.53 12.24
C ARG A 32 -12.01 15.07 11.35
N CYS A 33 -12.13 14.52 10.14
CA CYS A 33 -13.24 14.86 9.27
C CYS A 33 -14.55 14.58 10.01
N SER A 34 -15.49 15.54 10.02
CA SER A 34 -16.82 15.27 10.56
C SER A 34 -17.46 14.12 9.79
N ILE A 35 -18.11 13.22 10.50
CA ILE A 35 -18.73 12.03 9.93
C ILE A 35 -19.73 12.35 8.82
N ASP A 36 -20.46 13.46 8.97
CA ASP A 36 -21.43 13.98 8.01
C ASP A 36 -20.81 14.25 6.62
N LYS A 37 -19.49 14.47 6.54
CA LYS A 37 -18.80 14.76 5.29
C LYS A 37 -18.54 13.49 4.46
N TYR A 38 -18.19 12.37 5.10
CA TYR A 38 -17.86 11.14 4.37
C TYR A 38 -18.97 10.09 4.33
N ILE A 39 -19.96 10.11 5.24
CA ILE A 39 -21.11 9.20 5.15
C ILE A 39 -21.74 9.20 3.75
N PRO A 40 -22.00 10.37 3.11
CA PRO A 40 -22.59 10.39 1.77
C PRO A 40 -21.70 9.70 0.72
N VAL A 41 -20.38 9.75 0.88
CA VAL A 41 -19.44 9.07 -0.03
C VAL A 41 -19.44 7.57 0.21
N VAL A 42 -19.46 7.14 1.47
CA VAL A 42 -19.52 5.72 1.81
C VAL A 42 -20.86 5.11 1.39
N ASN A 43 -21.98 5.82 1.55
CA ASN A 43 -23.29 5.35 1.10
C ASN A 43 -23.35 5.15 -0.41
N ARG A 44 -22.73 6.02 -1.22
CA ARG A 44 -22.61 5.78 -2.67
C ARG A 44 -21.78 4.52 -2.99
N LEU A 45 -20.70 4.25 -2.25
CA LEU A 45 -19.95 3.00 -2.39
C LEU A 45 -20.83 1.78 -2.06
N LEU A 46 -21.58 1.84 -0.97
CA LEU A 46 -22.50 0.77 -0.56
C LEU A 46 -23.58 0.55 -1.63
N GLU A 47 -24.20 1.61 -2.15
CA GLU A 47 -25.24 1.57 -3.19
C GLU A 47 -24.74 0.91 -4.49
N VAL A 48 -23.54 1.29 -4.96
CA VAL A 48 -22.90 0.74 -6.16
C VAL A 48 -22.58 -0.75 -5.98
N CYS A 49 -22.37 -1.19 -4.74
CA CYS A 49 -22.16 -2.58 -4.36
C CYS A 49 -23.46 -3.34 -3.98
N GLY A 50 -24.62 -2.68 -4.02
CA GLY A 50 -25.90 -3.28 -3.64
C GLY A 50 -26.05 -3.56 -2.14
N LEU A 51 -25.32 -2.82 -1.30
CA LEU A 51 -25.36 -2.89 0.15
C LEU A 51 -26.31 -1.81 0.71
N PRO A 52 -26.89 -2.02 1.91
CA PRO A 52 -27.77 -1.03 2.52
C PRO A 52 -27.01 0.26 2.84
N GLU A 53 -27.68 1.40 2.66
CA GLU A 53 -27.18 2.70 3.11
C GLU A 53 -27.22 2.77 4.64
N ALA A 54 -26.32 3.58 5.20
CA ALA A 54 -26.25 3.84 6.64
C ALA A 54 -26.71 5.26 6.96
N GLU A 55 -27.55 5.43 7.99
CA GLU A 55 -28.00 6.75 8.44
C GLU A 55 -27.04 7.36 9.47
N ASN A 56 -26.35 6.52 10.24
CA ASN A 56 -25.44 6.91 11.31
C ASN A 56 -24.17 6.03 11.36
N VAL A 57 -23.34 6.24 12.39
CA VAL A 57 -22.03 5.57 12.53
C VAL A 57 -22.20 4.08 12.80
N GLU A 58 -23.13 3.75 13.68
CA GLU A 58 -23.43 2.40 14.11
C GLU A 58 -23.95 1.59 12.92
N ASP A 59 -24.92 2.15 12.18
CA ASP A 59 -25.45 1.57 10.95
C ASP A 59 -24.36 1.39 9.89
N LEU A 60 -23.39 2.31 9.82
CA LEU A 60 -22.30 2.24 8.86
C LEU A 60 -21.34 1.09 9.17
N ILE A 61 -20.98 0.92 10.44
CA ILE A 61 -20.16 -0.21 10.89
C ILE A 61 -20.90 -1.52 10.69
N GLU A 62 -22.20 -1.56 11.02
CA GLU A 62 -23.04 -2.74 10.84
C GLU A 62 -23.18 -3.13 9.36
N SER A 63 -23.58 -2.18 8.50
CA SER A 63 -23.79 -2.40 7.06
C SER A 63 -22.52 -2.78 6.33
N SER A 64 -21.37 -2.23 6.74
CA SER A 64 -20.07 -2.58 6.17
C SER A 64 -19.48 -3.88 6.74
N SER A 65 -19.98 -4.40 7.87
CA SER A 65 -19.42 -5.60 8.52
C SER A 65 -19.47 -6.85 7.62
N ALA A 66 -20.50 -6.97 6.76
CA ALA A 66 -20.61 -8.03 5.75
C ALA A 66 -19.50 -7.98 4.68
N CYS A 67 -18.76 -6.87 4.60
CA CYS A 67 -17.60 -6.72 3.73
C CYS A 67 -16.30 -7.26 4.31
N VAL A 68 -16.26 -7.56 5.61
CA VAL A 68 -15.07 -8.08 6.27
C VAL A 68 -14.80 -9.51 5.79
N LEU A 69 -13.59 -9.75 5.33
CA LEU A 69 -13.12 -11.09 4.94
C LEU A 69 -12.50 -11.80 6.13
N THR A 70 -12.87 -13.05 6.36
CA THR A 70 -12.19 -13.92 7.32
C THR A 70 -10.76 -14.22 6.85
N PRO A 71 -9.85 -14.66 7.74
CA PRO A 71 -8.57 -15.20 7.31
C PRO A 71 -8.75 -16.27 6.23
N GLU A 72 -9.65 -17.24 6.44
CA GLU A 72 -9.92 -18.33 5.50
C GLU A 72 -10.31 -17.78 4.12
N GLU A 73 -11.20 -16.80 4.03
CA GLU A 73 -11.61 -16.18 2.76
C GLU A 73 -10.47 -15.38 2.09
N ARG A 74 -9.60 -14.74 2.88
CA ARG A 74 -8.41 -14.05 2.33
C ARG A 74 -7.40 -15.03 1.76
N PHE A 75 -7.27 -16.22 2.34
CA PHE A 75 -6.26 -17.21 1.98
C PHE A 75 -6.76 -18.32 1.04
N SER A 76 -8.08 -18.51 0.90
CA SER A 76 -8.69 -19.56 0.06
C SER A 76 -8.45 -19.36 -1.44
N GLY A 77 -8.08 -18.15 -1.89
CA GLY A 77 -7.93 -17.81 -3.31
C GLY A 77 -9.27 -17.69 -4.05
N GLU A 78 -10.29 -18.38 -3.56
CA GLU A 78 -11.70 -18.13 -3.79
C GLU A 78 -12.11 -16.93 -2.95
N LEU A 79 -11.84 -15.70 -3.41
CA LEU A 79 -12.40 -14.52 -2.77
C LEU A 79 -13.93 -14.56 -3.03
N VAL A 80 -14.62 -15.19 -2.08
CA VAL A 80 -16.00 -15.67 -2.18
C VAL A 80 -16.96 -14.51 -2.45
N SER A 81 -17.84 -14.74 -3.42
CA SER A 81 -18.82 -13.82 -4.02
C SER A 81 -18.20 -12.64 -4.78
N ILE A 82 -18.42 -12.62 -6.10
CA ILE A 82 -18.17 -11.45 -6.95
C ILE A 82 -18.97 -10.30 -6.34
N CYS A 83 -18.29 -9.31 -5.76
CA CYS A 83 -18.91 -8.03 -5.49
C CYS A 83 -19.19 -7.41 -6.87
N GLN A 84 -20.44 -7.50 -7.33
CA GLN A 84 -20.86 -6.90 -8.58
C GLN A 84 -20.95 -5.39 -8.37
N VAL A 85 -19.86 -4.71 -8.71
CA VAL A 85 -19.80 -3.25 -8.76
C VAL A 85 -20.59 -2.80 -9.99
N LYS A 86 -21.73 -2.12 -9.78
CA LYS A 86 -22.58 -1.65 -10.90
C LYS A 86 -21.89 -0.62 -11.79
N ASP A 87 -21.01 0.20 -11.20
CA ASP A 87 -20.24 1.25 -11.87
C ASP A 87 -18.82 1.33 -11.30
N GLU A 88 -17.85 0.76 -12.01
CA GLU A 88 -16.43 0.77 -11.61
C GLU A 88 -15.83 2.18 -11.53
N HIS A 89 -16.36 3.13 -12.31
CA HIS A 89 -15.84 4.50 -12.34
C HIS A 89 -16.32 5.30 -11.14
N ALA A 90 -17.62 5.23 -10.83
CA ALA A 90 -18.17 5.81 -9.61
C ALA A 90 -17.48 5.22 -8.37
N PHE A 91 -17.32 3.90 -8.33
CA PHE A 91 -16.63 3.21 -7.23
C PHE A 91 -15.19 3.70 -7.04
N TYR A 92 -14.41 3.83 -8.12
CA TYR A 92 -13.04 4.36 -8.04
C TYR A 92 -12.99 5.81 -7.57
N ASN A 93 -13.89 6.67 -8.07
CA ASN A 93 -13.95 8.07 -7.70
C ASN A 93 -14.30 8.25 -6.22
N ASP A 94 -15.24 7.46 -5.69
CA ASP A 94 -15.61 7.51 -4.28
C ASP A 94 -14.48 6.98 -3.38
N LEU A 95 -13.78 5.90 -3.76
CA LEU A 95 -12.56 5.48 -3.07
C LEU A 95 -11.47 6.56 -3.09
N SER A 96 -11.38 7.31 -4.19
CA SER A 96 -10.45 8.44 -4.35
C SER A 96 -10.78 9.59 -3.39
N LEU A 97 -12.06 9.91 -3.18
CA LEU A 97 -12.50 10.90 -2.19
C LEU A 97 -12.16 10.46 -0.74
N LEU A 98 -12.09 9.15 -0.49
CA LEU A 98 -11.66 8.58 0.79
C LEU A 98 -10.13 8.40 0.93
N HIS A 99 -9.34 8.89 -0.04
CA HIS A 99 -7.89 8.72 -0.12
C HIS A 99 -7.41 7.25 -0.13
N MET A 100 -8.19 6.36 -0.74
CA MET A 100 -7.88 4.93 -0.82
C MET A 100 -7.26 4.53 -2.17
N THR A 101 -6.94 5.48 -3.06
CA THR A 101 -6.43 5.17 -4.42
C THR A 101 -5.11 5.85 -4.75
N GLN A 102 -4.83 7.02 -4.19
CA GLN A 102 -3.66 7.82 -4.55
C GLN A 102 -2.41 7.38 -3.82
N ALA A 103 -1.25 7.58 -4.46
CA ALA A 103 0.03 7.36 -3.80
C ALA A 103 0.24 8.37 -2.67
N VAL A 104 0.83 7.91 -1.57
CA VAL A 104 1.22 8.75 -0.44
C VAL A 104 2.74 8.82 -0.43
N PRO A 105 3.36 9.99 -0.73
CA PRO A 105 4.81 10.12 -0.77
C PRO A 105 5.41 10.13 0.65
N SER A 106 6.70 9.85 0.77
CA SER A 106 7.42 10.05 2.03
C SER A 106 7.54 11.54 2.35
N TYR A 107 7.33 11.89 3.61
CA TYR A 107 7.31 13.29 4.04
C TYR A 107 8.72 13.83 4.34
N SER A 108 9.55 13.06 5.04
CA SER A 108 10.93 13.42 5.39
C SER A 108 11.92 13.05 4.28
N ALA A 109 12.99 13.82 4.15
CA ALA A 109 14.12 13.47 3.28
C ALA A 109 14.99 12.36 3.88
N THR A 110 14.97 12.18 5.20
CA THR A 110 15.81 11.21 5.89
C THR A 110 15.05 10.43 6.95
N TYR A 111 15.34 9.14 7.01
CA TYR A 111 14.84 8.18 7.98
C TYR A 111 16.00 7.35 8.52
N ASP A 112 15.85 6.75 9.69
CA ASP A 112 16.82 5.76 10.16
C ASP A 112 16.49 4.37 9.61
N CYS A 113 15.20 4.11 9.35
CA CYS A 113 14.72 2.83 8.85
C CYS A 113 13.54 3.02 7.90
N ALA A 114 13.56 2.31 6.78
CA ALA A 114 12.39 2.03 5.97
C ALA A 114 11.87 0.62 6.30
N VAL A 115 10.58 0.48 6.54
CA VAL A 115 9.92 -0.79 6.84
C VAL A 115 8.96 -1.11 5.71
N VAL A 116 9.22 -2.17 4.97
CA VAL A 116 8.34 -2.68 3.94
C VAL A 116 7.39 -3.69 4.58
N PHE A 117 6.09 -3.39 4.61
CA PHE A 117 5.13 -4.36 5.10
C PHE A 117 5.06 -5.61 4.23
N GLY A 118 4.87 -6.76 4.87
CA GLY A 118 4.54 -8.03 4.25
C GLY A 118 3.21 -7.96 3.49
N GLY A 119 3.07 -8.81 2.49
CA GLY A 119 1.89 -8.94 1.66
C GLY A 119 2.17 -9.93 0.53
N PRO A 120 1.19 -10.13 -0.37
CA PRO A 120 1.38 -11.02 -1.50
C PRO A 120 2.49 -10.54 -2.45
N LEU A 121 3.03 -11.43 -3.27
CA LEU A 121 4.10 -11.15 -4.24
C LEU A 121 3.93 -9.82 -5.01
N PRO A 122 2.75 -9.51 -5.61
CA PRO A 122 2.57 -8.23 -6.31
C PRO A 122 2.73 -7.01 -5.39
N ALA A 123 2.22 -7.08 -4.15
CA ALA A 123 2.30 -5.98 -3.20
C ALA A 123 3.74 -5.74 -2.73
N LEU A 124 4.50 -6.81 -2.46
CA LEU A 124 5.92 -6.71 -2.09
C LEU A 124 6.74 -6.06 -3.21
N ARG A 125 6.51 -6.45 -4.47
CA ARG A 125 7.15 -5.82 -5.64
C ARG A 125 6.81 -4.34 -5.73
N GLN A 126 5.53 -3.99 -5.62
CA GLN A 126 5.05 -2.61 -5.73
C GLN A 126 5.61 -1.70 -4.62
N ARG A 127 5.69 -2.20 -3.38
CA ARG A 127 6.24 -1.47 -2.23
C ARG A 127 7.75 -1.29 -2.34
N LEU A 128 8.46 -2.30 -2.83
CA LEU A 128 9.90 -2.20 -3.05
C LEU A 128 10.20 -1.20 -4.19
N ASP A 129 9.48 -1.26 -5.31
CA ASP A 129 9.57 -0.27 -6.39
C ASP A 129 9.29 1.16 -5.89
N PHE A 130 8.23 1.34 -5.09
CA PHE A 130 7.93 2.63 -4.47
C PHE A 130 9.12 3.15 -3.67
N LEU A 131 9.74 2.29 -2.84
CA LEU A 131 10.90 2.68 -2.04
C LEU A 131 12.12 3.04 -2.91
N VAL A 132 12.31 2.36 -4.04
CA VAL A 132 13.37 2.69 -5.02
C VAL A 132 13.11 4.08 -5.62
N ARG A 133 11.88 4.39 -6.00
CA ARG A 133 11.51 5.72 -6.53
C ARG A 133 11.69 6.83 -5.49
N GLU A 134 11.35 6.57 -4.23
CA GLU A 134 11.59 7.52 -3.15
C GLU A 134 13.08 7.77 -2.93
N TRP A 135 13.91 6.73 -3.03
CA TRP A 135 15.36 6.89 -3.01
C TRP A 135 15.86 7.73 -4.19
N GLN A 136 15.36 7.50 -5.39
CA GLN A 136 15.71 8.32 -6.56
C GLN A 136 15.26 9.79 -6.39
N ARG A 137 14.14 10.03 -5.70
CA ARG A 137 13.63 11.38 -5.35
C ARG A 137 14.51 12.11 -4.32
N GLY A 138 15.40 11.40 -3.62
CA GLY A 138 16.31 11.97 -2.62
C GLY A 138 16.06 11.52 -1.19
N VAL A 139 15.05 10.67 -0.94
CA VAL A 139 14.81 10.10 0.38
C VAL A 139 15.94 9.13 0.74
N ARG A 140 16.43 9.19 1.97
CA ARG A 140 17.52 8.32 2.45
C ARG A 140 17.15 7.61 3.73
N PHE A 141 17.66 6.39 3.88
CA PHE A 141 17.56 5.58 5.09
C PHE A 141 18.79 4.70 5.28
N LYS A 142 19.04 4.34 6.53
CA LYS A 142 20.19 3.49 6.93
C LYS A 142 19.83 2.01 6.99
N LYS A 143 18.55 1.69 7.16
CA LYS A 143 18.05 0.32 7.26
C LYS A 143 16.83 0.11 6.38
N ILE A 144 16.70 -1.09 5.84
CA ILE A 144 15.49 -1.60 5.19
C ILE A 144 15.08 -2.85 5.95
N VAL A 145 13.85 -2.87 6.44
CA VAL A 145 13.28 -4.01 7.15
C VAL A 145 12.10 -4.53 6.35
N PHE A 146 12.16 -5.77 5.90
CA PHE A 146 10.98 -6.48 5.43
C PHE A 146 10.28 -7.07 6.65
N LEU A 147 9.02 -6.69 6.84
CA LEU A 147 8.25 -7.07 8.01
C LEU A 147 7.16 -8.08 7.61
N CYS A 148 7.52 -9.36 7.66
CA CYS A 148 6.71 -10.48 7.21
C CYS A 148 5.97 -11.14 8.39
N GLY A 149 4.78 -11.66 8.13
CA GLY A 149 4.06 -12.58 8.99
C GLY A 149 4.24 -14.02 8.53
N GLU A 150 4.19 -14.95 9.47
CA GLU A 150 4.16 -16.38 9.17
C GLU A 150 2.84 -16.73 8.46
N ARG A 151 2.95 -17.02 7.16
CA ARG A 151 1.89 -17.53 6.29
C ARG A 151 2.49 -18.29 5.11
N GLY A 152 1.69 -19.19 4.54
CA GLY A 152 1.97 -19.80 3.25
C GLY A 152 1.62 -18.88 2.08
N ARG A 153 1.70 -19.44 0.86
CA ARG A 153 1.33 -18.75 -0.37
C ARG A 153 -0.17 -18.56 -0.54
N TYR A 154 -0.55 -17.48 -1.21
CA TYR A 154 -1.87 -17.29 -1.80
C TYR A 154 -1.96 -18.07 -3.12
N GLN A 155 -2.79 -19.11 -3.16
CA GLN A 155 -2.81 -20.03 -4.30
C GLN A 155 -3.12 -19.34 -5.64
N SER A 156 -4.01 -18.35 -5.66
CA SER A 156 -4.45 -17.69 -6.91
C SER A 156 -3.53 -16.60 -7.46
N ILE A 157 -2.60 -16.08 -6.66
CA ILE A 157 -1.74 -14.93 -7.05
C ILE A 157 -0.25 -15.16 -6.77
N GLU A 158 0.11 -16.35 -6.29
CA GLU A 158 1.49 -16.78 -5.99
C GLU A 158 1.78 -18.17 -6.58
N GLU A 159 1.22 -18.49 -7.74
CA GLU A 159 1.65 -19.63 -8.56
C GLU A 159 3.07 -19.46 -9.14
N GLN A 160 3.67 -20.57 -9.58
CA GLN A 160 5.05 -20.60 -10.09
C GLN A 160 5.27 -19.58 -11.22
N GLU A 161 4.35 -19.48 -12.17
CA GLU A 161 4.47 -18.53 -13.28
C GLU A 161 4.55 -17.06 -12.83
N HIS A 162 3.86 -16.68 -11.75
CA HIS A 162 3.89 -15.31 -11.23
C HIS A 162 5.28 -14.89 -10.73
N PHE A 163 6.11 -15.85 -10.31
CA PHE A 163 7.48 -15.59 -9.88
C PHE A 163 8.43 -15.42 -11.07
N PHE A 164 8.34 -16.31 -12.05
CA PHE A 164 9.40 -16.51 -13.05
C PHE A 164 9.09 -15.96 -14.44
N ASP A 165 7.81 -15.73 -14.77
CA ASP A 165 7.43 -15.13 -16.05
C ASP A 165 7.40 -13.60 -15.93
N SER A 166 8.18 -12.96 -16.80
CA SER A 166 8.28 -11.50 -16.92
C SER A 166 6.93 -10.80 -17.12
N ARG A 167 5.93 -11.47 -17.72
CA ARG A 167 4.58 -10.91 -17.93
C ARG A 167 3.87 -10.58 -16.61
N TYR A 168 4.24 -11.24 -15.52
CA TYR A 168 3.69 -11.01 -14.18
C TYR A 168 4.57 -10.12 -13.29
N ASN A 169 5.71 -9.65 -13.81
CA ASN A 169 6.55 -8.67 -13.13
C ASN A 169 6.69 -7.40 -13.99
N PRO A 170 5.91 -6.34 -13.71
CA PRO A 170 5.98 -5.10 -14.46
C PRO A 170 7.21 -4.24 -14.09
N PHE A 171 8.02 -4.66 -13.11
CA PHE A 171 9.13 -3.87 -12.58
C PHE A 171 10.49 -4.34 -13.11
N PRO A 172 11.48 -3.43 -13.22
CA PRO A 172 12.83 -3.78 -13.66
C PRO A 172 13.46 -4.89 -12.80
N THR A 173 14.13 -5.84 -13.43
CA THR A 173 14.86 -6.94 -12.79
C THR A 173 16.37 -6.74 -12.91
N GLU A 174 17.15 -7.33 -11.99
CA GLU A 174 18.61 -7.37 -12.11
C GLU A 174 19.03 -8.06 -13.42
N GLU A 175 20.06 -7.57 -14.09
CA GLU A 175 20.53 -8.14 -15.37
C GLU A 175 21.04 -9.58 -15.20
N ASN A 176 21.63 -9.90 -14.05
CA ASN A 176 22.10 -11.23 -13.69
C ASN A 176 21.01 -12.09 -13.02
N TRP A 177 19.74 -11.67 -13.08
CA TRP A 177 18.63 -12.48 -12.60
C TRP A 177 18.39 -13.67 -13.53
N GLU A 178 18.81 -14.84 -13.08
CA GLU A 178 18.53 -16.12 -13.76
C GLU A 178 17.38 -16.86 -13.07
N SER A 179 16.38 -17.26 -13.86
CA SER A 179 15.22 -18.06 -13.41
C SER A 179 15.53 -19.56 -13.33
N GLY A 180 16.57 -20.03 -14.03
CA GLY A 180 16.93 -21.44 -14.09
C GLY A 180 17.34 -21.98 -12.71
N ASN A 181 16.65 -23.02 -12.24
CA ASN A 181 16.91 -23.78 -10.99
C ASN A 181 16.43 -23.16 -9.66
N ARG A 182 15.64 -22.08 -9.68
CA ARG A 182 15.09 -21.52 -8.44
C ARG A 182 13.81 -22.24 -8.03
N VAL A 183 13.73 -22.59 -6.74
CA VAL A 183 12.52 -23.15 -6.13
C VAL A 183 11.51 -22.03 -5.93
N THR A 184 10.24 -22.31 -6.23
CA THR A 184 9.13 -21.38 -5.95
C THR A 184 9.07 -21.11 -4.44
N PRO A 185 9.14 -19.84 -3.98
CA PRO A 185 8.98 -19.50 -2.58
C PRO A 185 7.72 -20.10 -1.97
N SER A 186 7.81 -20.62 -0.75
CA SER A 186 6.72 -21.30 -0.05
C SER A 186 6.05 -20.45 1.03
N SER A 187 6.73 -19.41 1.51
CA SER A 187 6.29 -18.52 2.59
C SER A 187 6.45 -17.04 2.23
N GLU A 188 5.75 -16.14 2.94
CA GLU A 188 5.89 -14.70 2.73
C GLU A 188 7.33 -14.20 2.89
N GLU A 189 8.09 -14.75 3.82
CA GLU A 189 9.49 -14.38 4.03
C GLU A 189 10.36 -14.77 2.82
N GLU A 190 10.15 -15.98 2.28
CA GLU A 190 10.85 -16.43 1.08
C GLU A 190 10.46 -15.59 -0.14
N ILE A 191 9.21 -15.14 -0.22
CA ILE A 191 8.75 -14.22 -1.26
C ILE A 191 9.43 -12.86 -1.13
N ALA A 192 9.54 -12.31 0.08
CA ALA A 192 10.25 -11.05 0.30
C ALA A 192 11.74 -11.17 -0.10
N LYS A 193 12.41 -12.26 0.29
CA LYS A 193 13.79 -12.56 -0.12
C LYS A 193 13.90 -12.73 -1.64
N PHE A 194 12.93 -13.40 -2.27
CA PHE A 194 12.86 -13.55 -3.73
C PHE A 194 12.75 -12.20 -4.42
N VAL A 195 11.81 -11.35 -4.00
CA VAL A 195 11.59 -10.01 -4.57
C VAL A 195 12.84 -9.15 -4.40
N TRP A 196 13.47 -9.22 -3.23
CA TRP A 196 14.75 -8.57 -2.97
C TRP A 196 15.83 -9.01 -3.95
N MET A 197 15.93 -10.30 -4.29
CA MET A 197 16.93 -10.79 -5.26
C MET A 197 16.59 -10.46 -6.72
N GLN A 198 15.30 -10.46 -7.08
CA GLN A 198 14.84 -10.32 -8.46
C GLN A 198 14.87 -8.87 -8.96
N MET A 199 14.38 -7.92 -8.15
CA MET A 199 14.19 -6.55 -8.58
C MET A 199 15.52 -5.80 -8.71
N LEU A 200 15.61 -4.90 -9.70
CA LEU A 200 16.74 -3.98 -9.86
C LEU A 200 16.72 -2.95 -8.74
N LEU A 201 17.71 -3.02 -7.84
CA LEU A 201 17.78 -2.13 -6.67
C LEU A 201 18.92 -1.10 -6.79
N PRO A 202 18.83 0.06 -6.10
CA PRO A 202 19.94 0.98 -5.99
C PRO A 202 21.21 0.26 -5.52
N ARG A 203 22.33 0.50 -6.22
CA ARG A 203 23.62 -0.16 -5.90
C ARG A 203 24.02 0.01 -4.44
N ALA A 204 23.73 1.18 -3.86
CA ALA A 204 23.96 1.45 -2.44
C ALA A 204 23.29 0.41 -1.54
N TRP A 205 22.14 -0.15 -1.88
CA TRP A 205 21.47 -1.13 -1.02
C TRP A 205 22.09 -2.54 -1.08
N ARG A 206 22.86 -2.82 -2.14
CA ARG A 206 23.57 -4.09 -2.34
C ARG A 206 24.99 -4.03 -1.81
N ASP A 207 25.60 -2.86 -1.87
CA ASP A 207 26.96 -2.62 -1.43
C ASP A 207 27.04 -2.58 0.10
N SER A 208 27.72 -3.55 0.69
CA SER A 208 27.92 -3.64 2.14
C SER A 208 28.70 -2.47 2.72
N THR A 209 29.42 -1.70 1.89
CA THR A 209 30.19 -0.52 2.31
C THR A 209 29.37 0.77 2.35
N SER A 210 28.18 0.80 1.73
CA SER A 210 27.31 1.98 1.68
C SER A 210 26.69 2.35 3.03
N GLY A 211 26.69 1.40 3.97
CA GLY A 211 26.05 1.52 5.28
C GLY A 211 24.55 1.20 5.31
N VAL A 212 23.89 0.88 4.19
CA VAL A 212 22.48 0.46 4.17
C VAL A 212 22.36 -1.01 4.59
N ARG A 213 21.71 -1.28 5.72
CA ARG A 213 21.50 -2.64 6.24
C ARG A 213 20.11 -3.16 5.90
N VAL A 214 20.03 -4.44 5.56
CA VAL A 214 18.75 -5.09 5.18
C VAL A 214 18.46 -6.21 6.16
N THR A 215 17.23 -6.29 6.65
CA THR A 215 16.81 -7.32 7.61
C THR A 215 15.42 -7.82 7.23
N PHE A 216 15.21 -9.13 7.38
CA PHE A 216 13.91 -9.76 7.22
C PHE A 216 13.46 -10.20 8.61
N LEU A 217 12.30 -9.70 9.04
CA LEU A 217 11.68 -10.05 10.30
C LEU A 217 10.46 -10.91 10.01
N LEU A 218 10.33 -12.03 10.71
CA LEU A 218 9.22 -12.97 10.59
C LEU A 218 8.47 -13.02 11.92
N ALA A 219 7.25 -12.49 11.94
CA ALA A 219 6.36 -12.56 13.09
C ALA A 219 5.61 -13.89 13.11
N LYS A 220 5.63 -14.54 14.26
CA LYS A 220 4.82 -15.74 14.51
C LYS A 220 3.41 -15.35 14.93
N PRO A 221 2.39 -16.14 14.60
CA PRO A 221 1.07 -15.95 15.17
C PRO A 221 1.11 -16.10 16.70
N GLU A 222 0.25 -15.36 17.38
CA GLU A 222 -0.11 -15.64 18.78
C GLU A 222 -0.77 -17.02 18.89
N GLU A 223 -0.73 -17.60 20.09
CA GLU A 223 -1.30 -18.92 20.38
C GLU A 223 -2.74 -19.03 19.85
N ASN A 224 -3.06 -20.15 19.19
CA ASN A 224 -4.34 -20.48 18.54
C ASN A 224 -4.63 -19.84 17.18
N ARG A 225 -3.73 -19.02 16.62
CA ARG A 225 -3.85 -18.53 15.23
C ARG A 225 -2.93 -19.30 14.28
N VAL A 226 -3.42 -19.57 13.08
CA VAL A 226 -2.65 -20.26 12.03
C VAL A 226 -1.70 -19.31 11.31
N VAL A 227 -2.05 -18.02 11.24
CA VAL A 227 -1.30 -16.99 10.51
C VAL A 227 -1.08 -15.75 11.35
N ALA A 228 0.09 -15.13 11.20
CA ALA A 228 0.38 -13.87 11.85
C ALA A 228 -0.45 -12.71 11.25
N ASN A 229 -0.79 -11.73 12.08
CA ASN A 229 -1.49 -10.53 11.66
C ASN A 229 -0.62 -9.27 11.82
N HIS A 230 -1.20 -8.12 11.50
CA HIS A 230 -0.50 -6.83 11.55
C HIS A 230 -0.07 -6.44 12.98
N LYS A 231 -0.81 -6.86 14.02
CA LYS A 231 -0.42 -6.62 15.41
C LYS A 231 0.84 -7.40 15.77
N ASP A 232 0.92 -8.67 15.36
CA ASP A 232 2.09 -9.52 15.62
C ASP A 232 3.35 -8.94 14.98
N THR A 233 3.24 -8.48 13.73
CA THR A 233 4.35 -7.88 13.00
C THR A 233 4.80 -6.55 13.61
N LEU A 234 3.86 -5.66 13.97
CA LEU A 234 4.20 -4.40 14.61
C LEU A 234 4.84 -4.57 15.99
N LEU A 235 4.40 -5.56 16.78
CA LEU A 235 5.03 -5.91 18.06
C LEU A 235 6.47 -6.38 17.85
N LEU A 236 6.70 -7.29 16.89
CA LEU A 236 8.05 -7.74 16.56
C LEU A 236 8.95 -6.57 16.13
N PHE A 237 8.45 -5.70 15.24
CA PHE A 237 9.21 -4.55 14.79
C PHE A 237 9.52 -3.58 15.93
N ARG A 238 8.56 -3.33 16.84
CA ARG A 238 8.77 -2.47 18.00
C ARG A 238 9.92 -2.97 18.87
N SER A 239 9.96 -4.26 19.18
CA SER A 239 11.07 -4.88 19.93
C SER A 239 12.41 -4.77 19.20
N TYR A 240 12.39 -4.90 17.86
CA TYR A 240 13.59 -4.70 17.04
C TYR A 240 14.06 -3.23 17.01
N GLN A 241 13.12 -2.28 16.99
CA GLN A 241 13.40 -0.84 16.91
C GLN A 241 14.00 -0.28 18.20
N GLU A 242 13.82 -0.91 19.37
CA GLU A 242 14.43 -0.44 20.63
C GLU A 242 15.95 -0.19 20.51
N ALA A 243 16.62 -0.88 19.59
CA ALA A 243 18.04 -0.67 19.27
C ALA A 243 18.36 0.59 18.43
N PHE A 244 17.36 1.34 17.94
CA PHE A 244 17.50 2.56 17.13
C PHE A 244 16.21 3.44 17.16
N PRO A 245 16.11 4.47 18.02
CA PRO A 245 14.87 5.24 18.21
C PRO A 245 14.59 6.30 17.12
N GLY A 246 15.15 6.12 15.93
CA GLY A 246 15.06 7.05 14.82
C GLY A 246 13.70 7.13 14.13
N ARG A 247 13.53 8.10 13.22
CA ARG A 247 12.30 8.22 12.42
C ARG A 247 12.17 7.05 11.45
N VAL A 248 10.98 6.44 11.40
CA VAL A 248 10.69 5.26 10.57
C VAL A 248 9.79 5.63 9.39
N LEU A 249 10.12 5.16 8.20
CA LEU A 249 9.24 5.18 7.04
C LEU A 249 8.57 3.82 6.90
N PHE A 250 7.30 3.69 7.25
CA PHE A 250 6.52 2.50 6.93
C PHE A 250 6.01 2.59 5.50
N VAL A 251 6.16 1.51 4.74
CA VAL A 251 5.76 1.38 3.35
C VAL A 251 4.65 0.34 3.25
N SER A 252 3.42 0.82 3.06
CA SER A 252 2.24 0.04 2.72
C SER A 252 1.87 0.25 1.24
N SER A 253 0.67 -0.13 0.83
CA SER A 253 0.11 0.10 -0.51
C SER A 253 -1.39 0.35 -0.39
N GLN A 254 -1.94 1.18 -1.28
CA GLN A 254 -3.39 1.35 -1.33
C GLN A 254 -4.09 0.02 -1.66
N PRO A 255 -5.30 -0.24 -1.11
CA PRO A 255 -6.12 0.67 -0.30
C PRO A 255 -5.80 0.70 1.21
N PHE A 256 -4.76 -0.01 1.67
CA PHE A 256 -4.52 -0.28 3.09
C PHE A 256 -3.88 0.86 3.88
N ILE A 257 -3.38 1.92 3.22
CA ILE A 257 -2.58 2.96 3.87
C ILE A 257 -3.35 3.63 5.03
N GLY A 258 -4.63 3.98 4.85
CA GLY A 258 -5.44 4.60 5.90
C GLY A 258 -5.61 3.71 7.15
N LEU A 259 -5.93 2.44 6.92
CA LEU A 259 -6.07 1.42 7.96
C LEU A 259 -4.74 1.17 8.68
N ASP A 260 -3.66 0.97 7.93
CA ASP A 260 -2.33 0.74 8.49
C ASP A 260 -1.83 1.96 9.27
N ALA A 261 -2.20 3.19 8.89
CA ALA A 261 -1.85 4.39 9.66
C ALA A 261 -2.45 4.36 11.06
N CYS A 262 -3.69 3.86 11.17
CA CYS A 262 -4.39 3.69 12.44
C CYS A 262 -3.71 2.61 13.29
N ARG A 263 -3.36 1.47 12.68
CA ARG A 263 -2.67 0.36 13.36
C ARG A 263 -1.28 0.74 13.84
N VAL A 264 -0.46 1.36 12.99
CA VAL A 264 0.87 1.87 13.37
C VAL A 264 0.78 2.88 14.50
N GLY A 265 -0.22 3.76 14.47
CA GLY A 265 -0.46 4.77 15.51
C GLY A 265 -0.75 4.19 16.91
N GLN A 266 -1.12 2.91 17.01
CA GLN A 266 -1.29 2.23 18.30
C GLN A 266 0.07 1.89 18.97
N PHE A 267 1.15 1.82 18.18
CA PHE A 267 2.48 1.40 18.66
C PHE A 267 3.51 2.53 18.62
N PHE A 268 3.35 3.50 17.72
CA PHE A 268 4.32 4.56 17.46
C PHE A 268 3.68 5.95 17.58
N LYS A 269 4.46 6.93 18.04
CA LYS A 269 4.00 8.32 18.14
C LYS A 269 4.07 8.98 16.77
N GLY A 270 3.12 9.85 16.43
CA GLY A 270 3.03 10.43 15.07
C GLY A 270 4.28 11.18 14.58
N GLU A 271 5.13 11.68 15.48
CA GLU A 271 6.38 12.35 15.11
C GLU A 271 7.54 11.38 14.84
N SER A 272 7.42 10.11 15.26
CA SER A 272 8.48 9.10 15.10
C SER A 272 8.34 8.28 13.82
N TYR A 273 7.28 8.47 13.03
CA TYR A 273 7.09 7.73 11.78
C TYR A 273 6.36 8.51 10.70
N ASP A 274 6.53 8.07 9.47
CA ASP A 274 5.66 8.36 8.34
C ASP A 274 5.11 7.04 7.78
N LEU A 275 3.91 7.08 7.20
CA LEU A 275 3.37 6.00 6.41
C LEU A 275 3.23 6.48 4.96
N ALA A 276 3.80 5.73 4.04
CA ALA A 276 3.84 6.05 2.63
C ALA A 276 3.55 4.79 1.80
N GLY A 277 3.30 4.97 0.51
CA GLY A 277 3.09 3.83 -0.37
C GLY A 277 2.55 4.20 -1.75
N PRO A 278 2.58 3.25 -2.68
CA PRO A 278 2.02 3.42 -4.01
C PRO A 278 0.49 3.41 -3.97
N GLY A 279 -0.10 4.19 -4.87
CA GLY A 279 -1.52 4.13 -5.21
C GLY A 279 -1.83 3.04 -6.24
N PHE A 280 -3.08 2.98 -6.67
CA PHE A 280 -3.49 2.13 -7.79
C PHE A 280 -4.40 2.88 -8.77
N ALA A 281 -4.31 2.51 -10.05
CA ALA A 281 -5.14 3.05 -11.11
C ALA A 281 -6.47 2.31 -11.21
N GLN A 282 -7.51 2.96 -11.76
CA GLN A 282 -8.85 2.38 -11.93
C GLN A 282 -8.83 0.99 -12.60
N GLY A 283 -7.90 0.74 -13.52
CA GLY A 283 -7.79 -0.55 -14.21
C GLY A 283 -7.57 -1.76 -13.29
N VAL A 284 -7.11 -1.56 -12.05
CA VAL A 284 -7.00 -2.64 -11.04
C VAL A 284 -8.37 -3.17 -10.63
N LEU A 285 -9.44 -2.38 -10.72
CA LEU A 285 -10.80 -2.82 -10.37
C LEU A 285 -11.37 -3.86 -11.34
N LYS A 286 -10.74 -4.06 -12.51
CA LYS A 286 -11.10 -5.13 -13.46
C LYS A 286 -10.80 -6.53 -12.92
N TYR A 287 -9.93 -6.63 -11.91
CA TYR A 287 -9.73 -7.89 -11.21
C TYR A 287 -10.91 -8.11 -10.26
N HIS A 288 -11.60 -9.25 -10.41
CA HIS A 288 -12.82 -9.59 -9.67
C HIS A 288 -12.66 -9.47 -8.14
N TRP A 289 -11.45 -9.64 -7.63
CA TRP A 289 -11.14 -9.55 -6.21
C TRP A 289 -10.91 -8.12 -5.70
N ALA A 290 -10.52 -7.19 -6.56
CA ALA A 290 -10.04 -5.87 -6.14
C ALA A 290 -11.11 -5.03 -5.43
N PRO A 291 -12.36 -4.95 -5.92
CA PRO A 291 -13.42 -4.25 -5.19
C PRO A 291 -13.67 -4.82 -3.79
N ARG A 292 -13.66 -6.15 -3.65
CA ARG A 292 -13.87 -6.83 -2.37
C ARG A 292 -12.76 -6.48 -1.37
N ILE A 293 -11.50 -6.42 -1.82
CA ILE A 293 -10.39 -5.98 -0.97
C ILE A 293 -10.54 -4.51 -0.55
N CYS A 294 -11.00 -3.62 -1.44
CA CYS A 294 -11.26 -2.22 -1.09
C CYS A 294 -12.35 -2.10 -0.01
N LEU A 295 -13.47 -2.81 -0.19
CA LEU A 295 -14.57 -2.83 0.78
C LEU A 295 -14.16 -3.44 2.12
N HIS A 296 -13.44 -4.57 2.10
CA HIS A 296 -12.88 -5.17 3.32
C HIS A 296 -12.02 -4.17 4.10
N THR A 297 -11.14 -3.47 3.38
CA THR A 297 -10.23 -2.48 3.98
C THR A 297 -11.00 -1.32 4.59
N LEU A 298 -12.02 -0.80 3.90
CA LEU A 298 -12.88 0.26 4.42
C LEU A 298 -13.66 -0.19 5.66
N ALA A 299 -14.24 -1.40 5.62
CA ALA A 299 -15.00 -1.95 6.75
C ALA A 299 -14.12 -2.16 7.98
N GLU A 300 -12.92 -2.73 7.83
CA GLU A 300 -11.95 -2.86 8.92
C GLU A 300 -11.50 -1.49 9.45
N TRP A 301 -11.29 -0.52 8.56
CA TRP A 301 -10.92 0.83 8.97
C TRP A 301 -12.01 1.51 9.78
N LEU A 302 -13.26 1.45 9.33
CA LEU A 302 -14.42 1.95 10.07
C LEU A 302 -14.54 1.25 11.42
N LYS A 303 -14.45 -0.08 11.46
CA LYS A 303 -14.54 -0.86 12.70
C LYS A 303 -13.45 -0.50 13.71
N GLU A 304 -12.18 -0.47 13.30
CA GLU A 304 -11.05 -0.20 14.20
C GLU A 304 -11.01 1.25 14.70
N THR A 305 -11.66 2.17 13.99
CA THR A 305 -11.71 3.59 14.34
C THR A 305 -13.04 4.03 14.95
N ASN A 306 -13.94 3.08 15.21
CA ASN A 306 -15.32 3.35 15.64
C ASN A 306 -16.00 4.39 14.73
N GLY A 307 -15.88 4.16 13.43
CA GLY A 307 -16.44 4.93 12.34
C GLY A 307 -15.59 6.12 11.89
N CYS A 308 -14.50 6.48 12.57
CA CYS A 308 -13.74 7.69 12.31
C CYS A 308 -12.66 7.54 11.21
N LEU A 309 -13.00 7.94 9.99
CA LEU A 309 -12.02 8.04 8.90
C LEU A 309 -11.19 9.31 9.06
N ASN A 310 -9.91 9.19 9.46
CA ASN A 310 -8.98 10.30 9.60
C ASN A 310 -8.54 10.88 8.24
N ILE A 311 -9.50 11.48 7.52
CA ILE A 311 -9.33 12.09 6.20
C ILE A 311 -9.18 13.61 6.34
N SER A 312 -8.38 14.26 5.49
CA SER A 312 -8.25 15.73 5.50
C SER A 312 -9.55 16.41 5.07
N GLU A 313 -9.93 17.50 5.74
CA GLU A 313 -11.23 18.16 5.53
C GLU A 313 -11.46 18.81 4.16
N GLY A 314 -10.40 19.10 3.40
CA GLY A 314 -10.49 19.81 2.11
C GLY A 314 -11.07 18.99 0.94
N CYS A 315 -11.55 17.77 1.21
CA CYS A 315 -11.82 16.75 0.20
C CYS A 315 -13.31 16.53 -0.08
N PHE A 316 -14.19 17.15 0.72
CA PHE A 316 -15.65 17.04 0.60
C PHE A 316 -16.30 18.38 0.26
N GLY A 317 -15.56 19.24 -0.47
CA GLY A 317 -15.97 20.59 -0.87
C GLY A 317 -16.66 20.65 -2.22
#